data_AF-A0A432T576-F1
#
_entry.id   AF-A0A432T576-F1
#
_cell.length_a   1.000
_cell.length_b   1.000
_cell.length_c   1.000
_cell.angle_alpha   90.00
_cell.angle_beta   90.00
_cell.angle_gamma   90.00
#
_symmetry.space_group_name_H-M   'P 1'
#
loop_
_entity.id
_entity.type
_entity.pdbx_description
1 polymer ?
#
loop_
_entity_poly.entity_id
_entity_poly.type
_entity_poly.pdbx_seq_one_letter_code
_entity_poly.pdbx_strand_id
1 'polypeptide(L)'
;MKTLMIIGIMLSSLMANEGKVLFDKHCASCHTPFIPMEKLKENFLDHNNTLLHLKAPTLNQLSYRLKQRIGDPKGDEDIHRMEVTAFMSDYVLHPDKQKSVCLEEVVRNFDTMPSLQGKVTQEELDKIGEYLYDFDKKVIKEKGVTYEGFDEALKRAKKEHKIIMIEAMSEDCHFCRKMEHEVLIDDEVVKALKKDFVPVRIDIKKHQLPLGLKAELTPTFIFVDEKANILSNVPGAWNKTDFMQLLREAKTQRKEKE
;
A
#
# COMPACT_ATOMS: atom_id res chain seq x y z
N MET A 1 31.79 -13.72 -5.79
CA MET A 1 30.68 -12.97 -5.17
C MET A 1 29.48 -12.72 -6.10
N LYS A 2 29.64 -12.51 -7.42
CA LYS A 2 28.48 -12.30 -8.33
C LYS A 2 27.59 -13.55 -8.53
N THR A 3 28.16 -14.75 -8.50
CA THR A 3 27.40 -16.00 -8.71
C THR A 3 26.55 -16.41 -7.49
N LEU A 4 27.00 -16.14 -6.26
CA LEU A 4 26.20 -16.37 -5.05
C LEU A 4 24.98 -15.44 -4.98
N MET A 5 25.12 -14.21 -5.48
CA MET A 5 24.06 -13.19 -5.42
C MET A 5 22.90 -13.50 -6.37
N ILE A 6 23.17 -14.14 -7.52
CA ILE A 6 22.14 -14.56 -8.50
C ILE A 6 21.35 -15.79 -7.99
N ILE A 7 22.02 -16.73 -7.32
CA ILE A 7 21.37 -17.91 -6.73
C ILE A 7 20.42 -17.48 -5.58
N GLY A 8 20.82 -16.51 -4.76
CA GLY A 8 19.97 -15.98 -3.69
C GLY A 8 18.71 -15.24 -4.17
N ILE A 9 18.76 -14.59 -5.34
CA ILE A 9 17.59 -13.91 -5.94
C ILE A 9 16.62 -14.92 -6.58
N MET A 10 17.12 -16.01 -7.18
CA MET A 10 16.23 -17.06 -7.71
C MET A 10 15.52 -17.84 -6.59
N LEU A 11 16.21 -18.19 -5.50
CA LEU A 11 15.60 -18.94 -4.39
C LEU A 11 14.47 -18.16 -3.70
N SER A 12 14.63 -16.86 -3.47
CA SER A 12 13.58 -16.03 -2.86
C SER A 12 12.34 -15.86 -3.74
N SER A 13 12.53 -15.82 -5.07
CA SER A 13 11.41 -15.76 -6.03
C SER A 13 10.60 -17.07 -6.11
N LEU A 14 11.25 -18.22 -5.88
CA LEU A 14 10.60 -19.53 -5.81
C LEU A 14 9.72 -19.66 -4.56
N MET A 15 10.23 -19.27 -3.38
CA MET A 15 9.50 -19.34 -2.11
C MET A 15 8.29 -18.39 -2.07
N ALA A 16 8.43 -17.16 -2.56
CA ALA A 16 7.32 -16.20 -2.63
C ALA A 16 6.19 -16.64 -3.58
N ASN A 17 6.48 -17.56 -4.51
CA ASN A 17 5.48 -18.13 -5.41
C ASN A 17 4.70 -19.28 -4.75
N GLU A 18 5.32 -20.04 -3.83
CA GLU A 18 4.67 -21.15 -3.13
C GLU A 18 3.52 -20.68 -2.23
N GLY A 19 3.73 -19.64 -1.42
CA GLY A 19 2.68 -19.09 -0.55
C GLY A 19 1.46 -18.59 -1.33
N LYS A 20 1.67 -17.98 -2.50
CA LYS A 20 0.58 -17.59 -3.40
C LYS A 20 -0.17 -18.81 -3.93
N VAL A 21 0.53 -19.84 -4.41
CA VAL A 21 -0.09 -21.07 -4.93
C VAL A 21 -0.93 -21.76 -3.86
N LEU A 22 -0.43 -21.80 -2.61
CA LEU A 22 -1.17 -22.34 -1.47
C LEU A 22 -2.38 -21.49 -1.11
N PHE A 23 -2.25 -20.16 -1.12
CA PHE A 23 -3.39 -19.26 -0.93
C PHE A 23 -4.46 -19.48 -2.02
N ASP A 24 -4.06 -19.59 -3.28
CA ASP A 24 -4.99 -19.84 -4.40
C ASP A 24 -5.73 -21.18 -4.23
N LYS A 25 -5.02 -22.21 -3.76
CA LYS A 25 -5.57 -23.54 -3.48
C LYS A 25 -6.56 -23.55 -2.32
N HIS A 26 -6.28 -22.85 -1.23
CA HIS A 26 -7.03 -22.99 0.03
C HIS A 26 -7.97 -21.84 0.37
N CYS A 27 -7.69 -20.62 -0.11
CA CYS A 27 -8.31 -19.40 0.40
C CYS A 27 -9.03 -18.58 -0.69
N ALA A 28 -8.56 -18.63 -1.94
CA ALA A 28 -9.05 -17.75 -3.02
C ALA A 28 -10.51 -18.00 -3.44
N SER A 29 -11.13 -19.11 -3.04
CA SER A 29 -12.56 -19.34 -3.26
C SER A 29 -13.46 -18.35 -2.49
N CYS A 30 -12.93 -17.74 -1.42
CA CYS A 30 -13.65 -16.79 -0.58
C CYS A 30 -12.96 -15.42 -0.53
N HIS A 31 -11.63 -15.40 -0.51
CA HIS A 31 -10.84 -14.18 -0.37
C HIS A 31 -10.35 -13.66 -1.72
N THR A 32 -10.95 -12.58 -2.20
CA THR A 32 -10.45 -11.87 -3.39
C THR A 32 -9.10 -11.20 -3.06
N PRO A 33 -8.04 -11.36 -3.89
CA PRO A 33 -6.72 -10.81 -3.56
C PRO A 33 -6.71 -9.29 -3.38
N PHE A 34 -7.15 -8.54 -4.40
CA PHE A 34 -7.07 -7.09 -4.37
C PHE A 34 -8.32 -6.43 -4.92
N ILE A 35 -8.87 -5.50 -4.16
CA ILE A 35 -9.86 -4.52 -4.61
C ILE A 35 -9.43 -3.15 -4.08
N PRO A 36 -9.47 -2.07 -4.89
CA PRO A 36 -9.16 -0.72 -4.43
C PRO A 36 -9.97 -0.34 -3.19
N MET A 37 -9.32 0.32 -2.23
CA MET A 37 -9.95 0.68 -0.95
C MET A 37 -11.17 1.58 -1.11
N GLU A 38 -11.18 2.47 -2.11
CA GLU A 38 -12.36 3.29 -2.43
C GLU A 38 -13.56 2.42 -2.83
N LYS A 39 -13.35 1.43 -3.70
CA LYS A 39 -14.42 0.51 -4.12
C LYS A 39 -14.91 -0.38 -2.99
N LEU A 40 -14.01 -0.77 -2.09
CA LEU A 40 -14.37 -1.51 -0.87
C LEU A 40 -15.23 -0.64 0.06
N LYS A 41 -14.87 0.64 0.25
CA LYS A 41 -15.65 1.58 1.07
C LYS A 41 -17.03 1.80 0.48
N GLU A 42 -17.13 2.09 -0.82
CA GLU A 42 -18.40 2.19 -1.54
C GLU A 42 -19.26 0.93 -1.29
N ASN A 43 -18.68 -0.24 -1.49
CA ASN A 43 -19.39 -1.51 -1.28
C ASN A 43 -19.93 -1.69 0.14
N PHE A 44 -19.13 -1.45 1.19
CA PHE A 44 -19.55 -1.72 2.56
C PHE A 44 -20.38 -0.58 3.18
N LEU A 45 -20.03 0.68 2.91
CA LEU A 45 -20.67 1.84 3.53
C LEU A 45 -21.95 2.24 2.80
N ASP A 46 -21.93 2.24 1.47
CA ASP A 46 -23.05 2.74 0.67
C ASP A 46 -23.99 1.63 0.22
N HIS A 47 -23.45 0.42 0.04
CA HIS A 47 -24.19 -0.71 -0.53
C HIS A 47 -24.37 -1.92 0.39
N ASN A 48 -23.89 -1.89 1.64
CA ASN A 48 -23.97 -3.04 2.58
C ASN A 48 -23.58 -4.38 1.92
N ASN A 49 -22.47 -4.39 1.18
CA ASN A 49 -21.92 -5.55 0.47
C ASN A 49 -22.77 -6.09 -0.70
N THR A 50 -23.77 -5.35 -1.18
CA THR A 50 -24.60 -5.76 -2.34
C THR A 50 -23.96 -5.45 -3.69
N LEU A 51 -22.89 -4.66 -3.73
CA LEU A 51 -22.22 -4.25 -4.97
C LEU A 51 -21.19 -5.29 -5.43
N LEU A 52 -20.40 -5.82 -4.50
CA LEU A 52 -19.31 -6.77 -4.78
C LEU A 52 -19.64 -8.20 -4.33
N HIS A 53 -20.68 -8.38 -3.51
CA HIS A 53 -21.09 -9.68 -2.96
C HIS A 53 -19.91 -10.47 -2.35
N LEU A 54 -19.04 -9.79 -1.60
CA LEU A 54 -17.87 -10.41 -1.01
C LEU A 54 -18.29 -11.44 0.04
N LYS A 55 -17.62 -12.58 0.07
CA LYS A 55 -17.87 -13.64 1.07
C LYS A 55 -16.95 -13.54 2.29
N ALA A 56 -15.85 -12.81 2.13
CA ALA A 56 -14.84 -12.60 3.14
C ALA A 56 -14.05 -11.31 2.87
N PRO A 57 -13.29 -10.78 3.84
CA PRO A 57 -12.39 -9.66 3.61
C PRO A 57 -11.38 -9.96 2.50
N THR A 58 -11.02 -8.95 1.71
CA THR A 58 -10.00 -9.09 0.67
C THR A 58 -8.60 -9.26 1.25
N LEU A 59 -7.68 -9.82 0.47
CA LEU A 59 -6.31 -10.07 0.95
C LEU A 59 -5.56 -8.77 1.27
N ASN A 60 -5.78 -7.69 0.51
CA ASN A 60 -5.23 -6.37 0.87
C ASN A 60 -5.80 -5.81 2.18
N GLN A 61 -7.08 -6.06 2.49
CA GLN A 61 -7.64 -5.68 3.79
C GLN A 61 -7.00 -6.50 4.92
N LEU A 62 -6.86 -7.82 4.76
CA LEU A 62 -6.28 -8.70 5.76
C LEU A 62 -4.81 -8.38 6.00
N SER A 63 -4.01 -8.31 4.93
CA SER A 63 -2.57 -7.99 4.97
C SER A 63 -2.32 -6.70 5.76
N TYR A 64 -3.06 -5.63 5.43
CA TYR A 64 -2.93 -4.37 6.14
C TYR A 64 -3.44 -4.45 7.59
N ARG A 65 -4.63 -5.00 7.82
CA ARG A 65 -5.27 -4.97 9.15
C ARG A 65 -4.54 -5.83 10.17
N LEU A 66 -4.14 -7.05 9.81
CA LEU A 66 -3.44 -7.93 10.74
C LEU A 66 -2.14 -7.28 11.22
N LYS A 67 -1.34 -6.73 10.30
CA LYS A 67 -0.10 -6.01 10.62
C LYS A 67 -0.28 -4.74 11.44
N GLN A 68 -1.48 -4.17 11.52
CA GLN A 68 -1.74 -3.00 12.36
C GLN A 68 -2.35 -3.36 13.72
N ARG A 69 -2.76 -4.63 13.92
CA ARG A 69 -3.55 -5.04 15.09
C ARG A 69 -2.94 -6.18 15.89
N ILE A 70 -1.99 -6.91 15.32
CA ILE A 70 -1.27 -8.00 15.97
C ILE A 70 0.18 -7.55 16.17
N GLY A 71 0.76 -7.84 17.33
CA GLY A 71 2.16 -7.52 17.62
C GLY A 71 2.48 -6.03 17.67
N ASP A 72 3.77 -5.71 17.59
CA ASP A 72 4.27 -4.34 17.44
C ASP A 72 4.69 -4.06 15.99
N PRO A 73 3.94 -3.26 15.21
CA PRO A 73 4.29 -2.91 13.84
C PRO A 73 5.57 -2.07 13.70
N LYS A 74 6.10 -1.53 14.81
CA LYS A 74 7.35 -0.77 14.85
C LYS A 74 8.52 -1.59 15.43
N GLY A 75 8.24 -2.81 15.87
CA GLY A 75 9.23 -3.73 16.39
C GLY A 75 10.05 -4.40 15.29
N ASP A 76 10.70 -5.50 15.64
CA ASP A 76 11.42 -6.34 14.70
C ASP A 76 10.45 -6.95 13.67
N GLU A 77 10.77 -6.81 12.38
CA GLU A 77 9.87 -7.24 11.30
C GLU A 77 9.66 -8.75 11.29
N ASP A 78 10.70 -9.54 11.59
CA ASP A 78 10.62 -11.00 11.56
C ASP A 78 9.79 -11.51 12.74
N ILE A 79 9.97 -10.93 13.93
CA ILE A 79 9.13 -11.25 15.10
C ILE A 79 7.67 -10.90 14.82
N HIS A 80 7.40 -9.69 14.31
CA HIS A 80 6.03 -9.26 14.01
C HIS A 80 5.37 -10.14 12.93
N ARG A 81 6.14 -10.56 11.92
CA ARG A 81 5.70 -11.51 10.88
C ARG A 81 5.32 -12.86 11.48
N MET A 82 6.11 -13.38 12.41
CA MET A 82 5.80 -14.62 13.12
C MET A 82 4.50 -14.49 13.92
N GLU A 83 4.30 -13.39 14.64
CA GLU A 83 3.09 -13.15 15.44
C GLU A 83 1.82 -13.07 14.56
N VAL A 84 1.88 -12.33 13.45
CA VAL A 84 0.77 -12.23 12.48
C VAL A 84 0.46 -13.60 11.86
N THR A 85 1.50 -14.36 11.50
CA THR A 85 1.35 -15.69 10.90
C THR A 85 0.77 -16.70 11.88
N ALA A 86 1.19 -16.66 13.15
CA ALA A 86 0.65 -17.49 14.21
C ALA A 86 -0.83 -17.18 14.48
N PHE A 87 -1.19 -15.89 14.55
CA PHE A 87 -2.60 -15.47 14.68
C PHE A 87 -3.45 -15.97 13.50
N MET A 88 -2.96 -15.77 12.27
CA MET A 88 -3.65 -16.24 11.07
C MET A 88 -3.83 -17.77 11.12
N SER A 89 -2.80 -18.51 11.50
CA SER A 89 -2.85 -19.98 11.58
C SER A 89 -3.91 -20.46 12.58
N ASP A 90 -3.93 -19.90 13.80
CA ASP A 90 -4.97 -20.22 14.79
C ASP A 90 -6.37 -19.89 14.26
N TYR A 91 -6.54 -18.73 13.62
CA TYR A 91 -7.84 -18.32 13.09
C TYR A 91 -8.34 -19.23 11.96
N VAL A 92 -7.45 -19.70 11.08
CA VAL A 92 -7.79 -20.59 9.98
C VAL A 92 -8.19 -21.99 10.48
N LEU A 93 -7.57 -22.45 11.57
CA LEU A 93 -7.86 -23.74 12.20
C LEU A 93 -9.08 -23.67 13.11
N HIS A 94 -9.24 -22.59 13.88
CA HIS A 94 -10.27 -22.39 14.90
C HIS A 94 -10.98 -21.04 14.71
N PRO A 95 -11.70 -20.84 13.60
CA PRO A 95 -12.29 -19.55 13.26
C PRO A 95 -13.35 -19.13 14.26
N ASP A 96 -13.22 -17.90 14.74
CA ASP A 96 -14.18 -17.28 15.65
C ASP A 96 -14.37 -15.81 15.25
N LYS A 97 -15.59 -15.44 14.90
CA LYS A 97 -15.92 -14.06 14.50
C LYS A 97 -15.61 -13.05 15.61
N GLN A 98 -15.69 -13.45 16.88
CA GLN A 98 -15.38 -12.60 18.03
C GLN A 98 -13.88 -12.32 18.18
N LYS A 99 -13.02 -13.19 17.65
CA LYS A 99 -11.56 -12.99 17.62
C LYS A 99 -11.09 -12.18 16.41
N SER A 100 -11.99 -11.80 15.49
CA SER A 100 -11.61 -11.04 14.31
C SER A 100 -11.05 -9.68 14.68
N VAL A 101 -9.89 -9.33 14.11
CA VAL A 101 -9.27 -8.00 14.26
C VAL A 101 -9.60 -7.05 13.11
N CYS A 102 -10.49 -7.46 12.20
CA CYS A 102 -11.02 -6.59 11.16
C CYS A 102 -12.07 -5.61 11.73
N LEU A 103 -12.38 -4.55 10.98
CA LEU A 103 -13.40 -3.58 11.39
C LEU A 103 -14.77 -4.25 11.55
N GLU A 104 -15.49 -3.93 12.62
CA GLU A 104 -16.83 -4.46 12.89
C GLU A 104 -17.81 -4.22 11.73
N GLU A 105 -17.79 -3.01 11.17
CA GLU A 105 -18.58 -2.61 10.00
C GLU A 105 -18.35 -3.48 8.76
N VAL A 106 -17.17 -4.11 8.65
CA VAL A 106 -16.81 -5.03 7.58
C VAL A 106 -17.21 -6.45 7.97
N VAL A 107 -16.79 -6.90 9.16
CA VAL A 107 -16.99 -8.26 9.67
C VAL A 107 -18.47 -8.61 9.81
N ARG A 108 -19.34 -7.64 10.13
CA ARG A 108 -20.79 -7.88 10.23
C ARG A 108 -21.42 -8.42 8.94
N ASN A 109 -20.81 -8.17 7.78
CA ASN A 109 -21.33 -8.60 6.48
C ASN A 109 -20.97 -10.05 6.11
N PHE A 110 -20.19 -10.74 6.93
CA PHE A 110 -19.69 -12.09 6.63
C PHE A 110 -20.13 -13.11 7.68
N ASP A 111 -20.35 -14.33 7.23
CA ASP A 111 -20.48 -15.48 8.12
C ASP A 111 -19.12 -15.84 8.74
N THR A 112 -19.14 -16.65 9.80
CA THR A 112 -17.90 -17.20 10.36
C THR A 112 -17.21 -18.07 9.31
N MET A 113 -15.90 -17.88 9.15
CA MET A 113 -15.07 -18.66 8.23
C MET A 113 -15.19 -20.18 8.54
N PRO A 114 -15.24 -21.06 7.53
CA PRO A 114 -15.17 -22.50 7.77
C PRO A 114 -13.77 -22.90 8.24
N SER A 115 -13.69 -23.79 9.24
CA SER A 115 -12.41 -24.35 9.70
C SER A 115 -11.73 -25.15 8.60
N LEU A 116 -10.41 -24.95 8.47
CA LEU A 116 -9.54 -25.75 7.63
C LEU A 116 -8.74 -26.79 8.42
N GLN A 117 -9.09 -27.05 9.68
CA GLN A 117 -8.44 -28.09 10.48
C GLN A 117 -8.47 -29.44 9.75
N GLY A 118 -7.29 -30.06 9.63
CA GLY A 118 -7.09 -31.31 8.89
C GLY A 118 -7.11 -31.19 7.36
N LYS A 119 -7.35 -29.99 6.80
CA LYS A 119 -7.34 -29.71 5.34
C LYS A 119 -6.12 -28.93 4.88
N VAL A 120 -5.38 -28.36 5.81
CA VAL A 120 -4.15 -27.58 5.58
C VAL A 120 -3.14 -27.94 6.67
N THR A 121 -1.87 -28.06 6.31
CA THR A 121 -0.79 -28.35 7.28
C THR A 121 -0.24 -27.07 7.90
N GLN A 122 0.51 -27.19 9.01
CA GLN A 122 1.17 -26.03 9.61
C GLN A 122 2.20 -25.40 8.66
N GLU A 123 2.97 -26.21 7.92
CA GLU A 123 3.93 -25.69 6.94
C GLU A 123 3.23 -24.93 5.80
N GLU A 124 2.07 -25.41 5.34
CA GLU A 124 1.27 -24.68 4.35
C GLU A 124 0.75 -23.36 4.92
N LEU A 125 0.31 -23.34 6.18
CA LEU A 125 -0.14 -22.12 6.85
C LEU A 125 0.99 -21.10 7.03
N ASP A 126 2.19 -21.52 7.38
CA ASP A 126 3.34 -20.62 7.54
C ASP A 126 3.63 -19.90 6.21
N LYS A 127 3.66 -20.63 5.09
CA LYS A 127 3.85 -20.07 3.75
C LYS A 127 2.71 -19.14 3.32
N ILE A 128 1.47 -19.49 3.64
CA ILE A 128 0.31 -18.61 3.38
C ILE A 128 0.41 -17.34 4.22
N GLY A 129 0.82 -17.44 5.48
CA GLY A 129 0.98 -16.32 6.40
C GLY A 129 2.06 -15.34 5.97
N GLU A 130 3.21 -15.84 5.51
CA GLU A 130 4.26 -15.01 4.91
C GLU A 130 3.76 -14.27 3.67
N TYR A 131 3.08 -14.99 2.76
CA TYR A 131 2.48 -14.39 1.57
C TYR A 131 1.45 -13.31 1.92
N LEU A 132 0.57 -13.57 2.88
CA LEU A 132 -0.41 -12.63 3.40
C LEU A 132 0.26 -11.39 4.02
N TYR A 133 1.31 -11.56 4.81
CA TYR A 133 2.02 -10.47 5.47
C TYR A 133 2.65 -9.49 4.48
N ASP A 134 3.27 -10.00 3.41
CA ASP A 134 3.94 -9.18 2.39
C ASP A 134 3.03 -8.72 1.24
N PHE A 135 1.79 -9.20 1.20
CA PHE A 135 0.90 -8.99 0.06
C PHE A 135 0.70 -7.51 -0.28
N ASP A 136 0.42 -6.66 0.70
CA ASP A 136 0.22 -5.22 0.49
C ASP A 136 1.51 -4.53 -0.02
N LYS A 137 2.68 -4.82 0.55
CA LYS A 137 3.99 -4.30 0.11
C LYS A 137 4.23 -4.67 -1.34
N LYS A 138 3.93 -5.92 -1.72
CA LYS A 138 4.04 -6.40 -3.10
C LYS A 138 3.10 -5.67 -4.05
N VAL A 139 1.83 -5.52 -3.67
CA VAL A 139 0.83 -4.85 -4.51
C VAL A 139 1.15 -3.35 -4.67
N ILE A 140 1.57 -2.67 -3.61
CA ILE A 140 2.05 -1.27 -3.67
C ILE A 140 3.24 -1.16 -4.62
N LYS A 141 4.22 -2.07 -4.53
CA LYS A 141 5.38 -2.07 -5.42
C LYS A 141 5.01 -2.29 -6.89
N GLU A 142 4.02 -3.12 -7.17
CA GLU A 142 3.59 -3.46 -8.54
C GLU A 142 2.67 -2.39 -9.16
N LYS A 143 1.74 -1.83 -8.38
CA LYS A 143 0.68 -0.95 -8.87
C LYS A 143 0.88 0.52 -8.52
N GLY A 144 1.58 0.80 -7.43
CA GLY A 144 1.71 2.14 -6.86
C GLY A 144 2.62 3.08 -7.63
N VAL A 145 2.70 4.30 -7.10
CA VAL A 145 3.62 5.33 -7.59
C VAL A 145 5.07 4.86 -7.45
N THR A 146 5.85 5.05 -8.52
CA THR A 146 7.31 4.88 -8.49
C THR A 146 7.95 6.22 -8.19
N TYR A 147 8.93 6.20 -7.29
CA TYR A 147 9.63 7.39 -6.83
C TYR A 147 11.10 7.35 -7.24
N GLU A 148 11.68 8.53 -7.47
CA GLU A 148 13.10 8.71 -7.70
C GLU A 148 13.69 9.79 -6.77
N GLY A 149 15.02 9.88 -6.72
CA GLY A 149 15.70 10.91 -5.92
C GLY A 149 15.55 12.29 -6.55
N PHE A 150 15.54 13.35 -5.72
CA PHE A 150 15.24 14.71 -6.18
C PHE A 150 16.17 15.21 -7.30
N ASP A 151 17.48 14.92 -7.22
CA ASP A 151 18.43 15.38 -8.23
C ASP A 151 18.18 14.75 -9.61
N GLU A 152 17.84 13.45 -9.64
CA GLU A 152 17.45 12.77 -10.88
C GLU A 152 16.08 13.25 -11.36
N ALA A 153 15.15 13.48 -10.43
CA ALA A 153 13.85 14.07 -10.74
C ALA A 153 13.95 15.42 -11.41
N LEU A 154 14.86 16.29 -10.95
CA LEU A 154 15.07 17.61 -11.53
C LEU A 154 15.68 17.53 -12.93
N LYS A 155 16.64 16.63 -13.16
CA LYS A 155 17.20 16.39 -14.51
C LYS A 155 16.11 15.91 -15.46
N ARG A 156 15.30 14.96 -15.02
CA ARG A 156 14.21 14.37 -15.81
C ARG A 156 13.09 15.36 -16.07
N ALA A 157 12.68 16.14 -15.07
CA ALA A 157 11.69 17.20 -15.19
C ALA A 157 12.08 18.23 -16.26
N LYS A 158 13.36 18.66 -16.28
CA LYS A 158 13.90 19.56 -17.31
C LYS A 158 13.86 18.98 -18.71
N LYS A 159 14.18 17.69 -18.84
CA LYS A 159 14.21 17.00 -20.14
C LYS A 159 12.81 16.69 -20.68
N GLU A 160 11.90 16.27 -19.81
CA GLU A 160 10.55 15.82 -20.17
C GLU A 160 9.49 16.93 -20.03
N HIS A 161 9.87 18.12 -19.57
CA HIS A 161 8.97 19.23 -19.23
C HIS A 161 7.84 18.79 -18.28
N LYS A 162 8.22 18.16 -17.17
CA LYS A 162 7.31 17.61 -16.15
C LYS A 162 7.42 18.33 -14.82
N ILE A 163 6.36 18.26 -14.02
CA ILE A 163 6.33 18.81 -12.65
C ILE A 163 6.89 17.78 -11.67
N ILE A 164 7.76 18.18 -10.76
CA ILE A 164 8.21 17.32 -9.66
C ILE A 164 7.13 17.36 -8.57
N MET A 165 6.66 16.18 -8.14
CA MET A 165 5.78 16.06 -6.97
C MET A 165 6.58 15.43 -5.83
N ILE A 166 6.89 16.21 -4.80
CA ILE A 166 7.56 15.75 -3.60
C ILE A 166 6.51 15.35 -2.57
N GLU A 167 6.47 14.08 -2.20
CA GLU A 167 5.78 13.58 -1.02
C GLU A 167 6.73 13.64 0.18
N ALA A 168 6.53 14.62 1.05
CA ALA A 168 7.15 14.66 2.36
C ALA A 168 6.36 13.76 3.33
N MET A 169 7.00 12.70 3.82
CA MET A 169 6.36 11.67 4.65
C MET A 169 7.25 11.24 5.81
N SER A 170 6.77 10.30 6.63
CA SER A 170 7.63 9.52 7.54
C SER A 170 7.09 8.08 7.64
N GLU A 171 7.94 7.12 7.93
CA GLU A 171 7.55 5.70 8.02
C GLU A 171 6.43 5.43 9.05
N ASP A 172 6.45 6.14 10.18
CA ASP A 172 5.46 5.97 11.25
C ASP A 172 4.11 6.63 10.96
N CYS A 173 4.00 7.44 9.92
CA CYS A 173 2.85 8.28 9.63
C CYS A 173 1.64 7.45 9.17
N HIS A 174 0.59 7.41 10.00
CA HIS A 174 -0.66 6.72 9.67
C HIS A 174 -1.32 7.26 8.39
N PHE A 175 -1.36 8.59 8.23
CA PHE A 175 -1.98 9.24 7.07
C PHE A 175 -1.19 9.02 5.77
N CYS A 176 0.12 8.82 5.87
CA CYS A 176 0.98 8.52 4.73
C CYS A 176 0.70 7.10 4.21
N ARG A 177 0.61 6.12 5.12
CA ARG A 177 0.15 4.76 4.78
C ARG A 177 -1.26 4.79 4.19
N LYS A 178 -2.18 5.58 4.75
CA LYS A 178 -3.51 5.76 4.18
C LYS A 178 -3.46 6.26 2.73
N MET A 179 -2.67 7.31 2.44
CA MET A 179 -2.49 7.80 1.07
C MET A 179 -1.94 6.72 0.13
N GLU A 180 -0.93 5.98 0.58
CA GLU A 180 -0.31 4.91 -0.21
C GLU A 180 -1.29 3.80 -0.58
N HIS A 181 -2.09 3.34 0.38
CA HIS A 181 -3.04 2.24 0.19
C HIS A 181 -4.36 2.64 -0.48
N GLU A 182 -4.72 3.93 -0.47
CA GLU A 182 -6.02 4.39 -0.98
C GLU A 182 -5.92 5.22 -2.26
N VAL A 183 -4.88 6.05 -2.42
CA VAL A 183 -4.80 7.07 -3.48
C VAL A 183 -3.61 6.84 -4.40
N LEU A 184 -2.41 6.66 -3.84
CA LEU A 184 -1.17 6.53 -4.63
C LEU A 184 -1.00 5.13 -5.25
N ILE A 185 -1.95 4.23 -5.00
CA ILE A 185 -2.06 2.93 -5.68
C ILE A 185 -3.21 2.87 -6.70
N ASP A 186 -4.02 3.93 -6.79
CA ASP A 186 -5.12 3.98 -7.76
C ASP A 186 -4.58 4.15 -9.19
N ASP A 187 -5.11 3.35 -10.11
CA ASP A 187 -4.62 3.31 -11.50
C ASP A 187 -4.77 4.66 -12.23
N GLU A 188 -5.81 5.45 -11.94
CA GLU A 188 -6.01 6.75 -12.57
C GLU A 188 -5.03 7.79 -12.03
N VAL A 189 -4.80 7.78 -10.71
CA VAL A 189 -3.80 8.63 -10.06
C VAL A 189 -2.41 8.30 -10.57
N VAL A 190 -2.04 7.02 -10.61
CA VAL A 190 -0.73 6.55 -11.10
C VAL A 190 -0.54 6.93 -12.57
N LYS A 191 -1.57 6.80 -13.41
CA LYS A 191 -1.51 7.23 -14.82
C LYS A 191 -1.34 8.75 -14.95
N ALA A 192 -2.05 9.54 -14.16
CA ALA A 192 -1.93 10.99 -14.16
C ALA A 192 -0.53 11.44 -13.75
N LEU A 193 0.02 10.84 -12.68
CA LEU A 193 1.37 11.11 -12.21
C LEU A 193 2.42 10.71 -13.25
N LYS A 194 2.35 9.51 -13.84
CA LYS A 194 3.29 9.07 -14.88
C LYS A 194 3.31 10.00 -16.11
N LYS A 195 2.15 10.57 -16.45
CA LYS A 195 1.99 11.43 -17.63
C LYS A 195 2.64 12.79 -17.47
N ASP A 196 2.35 13.48 -16.37
CA ASP A 196 2.68 14.92 -16.24
C ASP A 196 3.69 15.22 -15.11
N PHE A 197 4.03 14.22 -14.29
CA PHE A 197 4.82 14.40 -13.07
C PHE A 197 6.04 13.50 -12.96
N VAL A 198 6.96 13.90 -12.07
CA VAL A 198 8.09 13.12 -11.59
C VAL A 198 7.99 13.01 -10.07
N PRO A 199 7.47 11.88 -9.54
CA PRO A 199 7.28 11.69 -8.10
C PRO A 199 8.60 11.49 -7.35
N VAL A 200 8.72 12.16 -6.21
CA VAL A 200 9.83 12.06 -5.26
C VAL A 200 9.23 11.80 -3.88
N ARG A 201 9.81 10.89 -3.11
CA ARG A 201 9.39 10.62 -1.73
C ARG A 201 10.55 10.85 -0.78
N ILE A 202 10.32 11.60 0.29
CA ILE A 202 11.35 11.93 1.27
C ILE A 202 10.80 11.69 2.68
N ASP A 203 11.48 10.83 3.44
CA ASP A 203 11.24 10.72 4.88
C ASP A 203 11.90 11.91 5.59
N ILE A 204 11.08 12.83 6.10
CA ILE A 204 11.53 14.07 6.73
C ILE A 204 12.16 13.87 8.13
N LYS A 205 12.05 12.67 8.72
CA LYS A 205 12.77 12.32 9.95
C LYS A 205 14.20 11.88 9.65
N LYS A 206 14.47 11.40 8.44
CA LYS A 206 15.77 10.85 8.02
C LYS A 206 16.58 11.80 7.14
N HIS A 207 15.89 12.62 6.34
CA HIS A 207 16.50 13.48 5.34
C HIS A 207 15.88 14.87 5.35
N GLN A 208 16.67 15.88 4.97
CA GLN A 208 16.18 17.23 4.76
C GLN A 208 15.46 17.33 3.40
N LEU A 209 14.41 18.14 3.34
CA LEU A 209 13.77 18.46 2.07
C LEU A 209 14.69 19.36 1.21
N PRO A 210 14.67 19.20 -0.12
CA PRO A 210 15.50 20.01 -1.03
C PRO A 210 15.02 21.47 -1.08
N LEU A 211 15.80 22.34 -1.71
CA LEU A 211 15.43 23.75 -1.96
C LEU A 211 15.14 24.58 -0.69
N GLY A 212 15.62 24.15 0.48
CA GLY A 212 15.31 24.81 1.75
C GLY A 212 13.84 24.68 2.18
N LEU A 213 13.09 23.75 1.57
CA LEU A 213 11.70 23.48 1.90
C LEU A 213 11.57 22.94 3.33
N LYS A 214 10.41 23.19 3.93
CA LYS A 214 10.01 22.63 5.23
C LYS A 214 8.58 22.10 5.13
N ALA A 215 8.34 20.98 5.80
CA ALA A 215 7.01 20.42 6.00
C ALA A 215 6.85 20.10 7.49
N GLU A 216 5.83 20.69 8.11
CA GLU A 216 5.54 20.49 9.55
C GLU A 216 4.58 19.32 9.78
N LEU A 217 3.86 18.89 8.74
CA LEU A 217 2.87 17.82 8.77
C LEU A 217 3.21 16.77 7.71
N THR A 218 2.81 15.51 7.96
CA THR A 218 2.96 14.42 6.99
C THR A 218 1.62 13.69 6.80
N PRO A 219 1.27 13.27 5.56
CA PRO A 219 1.98 13.58 4.32
C PRO A 219 1.81 15.06 3.94
N THR A 220 2.78 15.62 3.22
CA THR A 220 2.67 16.93 2.56
C THR A 220 3.13 16.78 1.13
N PHE A 221 2.37 17.31 0.17
CA PHE A 221 2.67 17.26 -1.24
C PHE A 221 3.14 18.62 -1.73
N ILE A 222 4.37 18.70 -2.22
CA ILE A 222 4.99 19.92 -2.73
C ILE A 222 5.22 19.77 -4.21
N PHE A 223 4.73 20.72 -5.00
CA PHE A 223 4.86 20.71 -6.44
C PHE A 223 5.91 21.73 -6.87
N VAL A 224 6.84 21.30 -7.71
CA VAL A 224 8.00 22.08 -8.15
C VAL A 224 8.12 21.99 -9.66
N ASP A 225 8.34 23.11 -10.35
CA ASP A 225 8.57 23.09 -11.79
C ASP A 225 10.00 22.63 -12.16
N GLU A 226 10.27 22.50 -13.45
CA GLU A 226 11.58 22.08 -13.94
C GLU A 226 12.70 23.11 -13.69
N LYS A 227 12.37 24.35 -13.35
CA LYS A 227 13.30 25.43 -12.99
C LYS A 227 13.56 25.47 -11.47
N ALA A 228 13.02 24.51 -10.71
CA ALA A 228 13.06 24.44 -9.26
C ALA A 228 12.27 25.54 -8.54
N ASN A 229 11.28 26.15 -9.20
CA ASN A 229 10.33 27.04 -8.54
C ASN A 229 9.23 26.24 -7.88
N ILE A 230 8.86 26.64 -6.66
CA ILE A 230 7.74 26.04 -5.93
C ILE A 230 6.44 26.53 -6.57
N LEU A 231 5.57 25.59 -6.97
CA LEU A 231 4.24 25.86 -7.49
C LEU A 231 3.24 25.92 -6.34
N SER A 232 3.22 24.89 -5.49
CA SER A 232 2.34 24.79 -4.33
C SER A 232 2.91 23.86 -3.26
N ASN A 233 2.41 24.00 -2.03
CA ASN A 233 2.74 23.19 -0.86
C ASN A 233 1.44 22.86 -0.13
N VAL A 234 1.05 21.59 -0.15
CA VAL A 234 -0.27 21.13 0.27
C VAL A 234 -0.14 20.06 1.36
N PRO A 235 -0.33 20.42 2.64
CA PRO A 235 -0.28 19.45 3.73
C PRO A 235 -1.54 18.58 3.77
N GLY A 236 -1.39 17.37 4.32
CA GLY A 236 -2.50 16.48 4.65
C GLY A 236 -2.67 15.28 3.71
N ALA A 237 -3.50 14.35 4.16
CA ALA A 237 -3.99 13.24 3.33
C ALA A 237 -5.32 13.64 2.67
N TRP A 238 -5.47 13.24 1.41
CA TRP A 238 -6.58 13.63 0.55
C TRP A 238 -7.32 12.37 0.08
N ASN A 239 -8.60 12.51 -0.30
CA ASN A 239 -9.26 11.46 -1.07
C ASN A 239 -8.78 11.52 -2.54
N LYS A 240 -9.15 10.52 -3.34
CA LYS A 240 -8.76 10.42 -4.75
C LYS A 240 -9.16 11.66 -5.54
N THR A 241 -10.41 12.10 -5.42
CA THR A 241 -10.98 13.22 -6.17
C THR A 241 -10.22 14.51 -5.91
N ASP A 242 -9.99 14.83 -4.63
CA ASP A 242 -9.28 16.03 -4.23
C ASP A 242 -7.81 15.95 -4.63
N PHE A 243 -7.16 14.79 -4.47
CA PHE A 243 -5.77 14.62 -4.92
C PHE A 243 -5.62 14.82 -6.43
N MET A 244 -6.55 14.29 -7.23
CA MET A 244 -6.59 14.53 -8.68
C MET A 244 -6.80 16.00 -9.03
N GLN A 245 -7.55 16.73 -8.21
CA GLN A 245 -7.72 18.17 -8.35
C GLN A 245 -6.42 18.93 -8.05
N LEU A 246 -5.68 18.56 -6.99
CA LEU A 246 -4.36 19.13 -6.70
C LEU A 246 -3.38 18.95 -7.88
N LEU A 247 -3.39 17.78 -8.53
CA LEU A 247 -2.57 17.56 -9.74
C LEU A 247 -2.97 18.51 -10.88
N ARG A 248 -4.26 18.77 -11.09
CA ARG A 248 -4.71 19.72 -12.13
C ARG A 248 -4.27 21.14 -11.81
N GLU A 249 -4.39 21.55 -10.56
CA GLU A 249 -4.00 22.89 -10.10
C GLU A 249 -2.50 23.13 -10.26
N ALA A 250 -1.66 22.16 -9.89
CA ALA A 250 -0.21 22.24 -10.11
C ALA A 250 0.13 22.45 -11.59
N LYS A 251 -0.60 21.79 -12.51
CA LYS A 251 -0.43 21.98 -13.96
C LYS A 251 -0.86 23.37 -14.43
N THR A 252 -1.92 23.93 -13.86
CA THR A 252 -2.36 25.30 -14.17
C THR A 252 -1.32 26.31 -13.70
N GLN A 253 -0.86 26.18 -12.46
CA GLN A 253 0.16 27.08 -11.87
C GLN A 253 1.48 27.06 -12.64
N ARG A 254 1.90 25.91 -13.20
CA ARG A 254 3.08 25.86 -14.05
C ARG A 254 2.92 26.75 -15.28
N LYS A 255 1.78 26.66 -15.96
CA LYS A 255 1.50 27.47 -17.17
C LYS A 255 1.45 28.97 -16.90
N GLU A 256 1.03 29.37 -15.71
CA GLU A 256 1.02 30.80 -15.31
C GLU A 256 2.42 31.36 -15.05
N LYS A 257 3.42 30.48 -14.85
CA LYS A 257 4.83 30.84 -14.61
C LYS A 257 5.74 30.60 -15.83
N GLU A 258 5.17 30.11 -16.94
CA GLU A 258 5.83 30.01 -18.26
C GLU A 258 5.87 31.37 -18.95
#